data_AF-K1SHJ0-F1
#
_entry.id   AF-K1SHJ0-F1
#
_cell.length_a   1.000
_cell.length_b   1.000
_cell.length_c   1.000
_cell.angle_alpha   90.00
_cell.angle_beta   90.00
_cell.angle_gamma   90.00
#
_symmetry.space_group_name_H-M   'P 1'
#
loop_
_entity.id
_entity.type
_entity.pdbx_description
1 polymer ?
#
loop_
_entity_poly.entity_id
_entity_poly.type
_entity_poly.pdbx_seq_one_letter_code
_entity_poly.pdbx_strand_id
1 'polypeptide(L)'
;WSVRKESGRVYPWNFEKKIDIKKSSENFISNLISHCTYLNGESVLPKNSLLYEKFMVLNELNNLKVNEQKISVETKQDIYNKLLQKR
;
A
#
# COMPACT_ATOMS: atom_id res chain seq x y z
N TRP A 1 1.43 -21.00 -0.34
CA TRP A 1 1.31 -19.97 0.71
C TRP A 1 1.50 -20.57 2.10
N SER A 2 0.89 -21.73 2.42
CA SER A 2 1.06 -22.36 3.74
C SER A 2 2.50 -22.86 3.97
N VAL A 3 3.07 -22.49 5.12
CA VAL A 3 4.38 -22.93 5.59
C VAL A 3 4.21 -23.91 6.74
N ARG A 4 4.77 -25.12 6.56
CA ARG A 4 4.72 -26.18 7.58
C ARG A 4 5.92 -26.06 8.50
N LYS A 5 5.67 -26.17 9.81
CA LYS A 5 6.71 -26.26 10.85
C LYS A 5 7.23 -27.68 10.98
N GLU A 6 6.34 -28.67 10.89
CA GLU A 6 6.66 -30.09 11.04
C GLU A 6 5.98 -30.94 9.97
N SER A 7 6.61 -32.06 9.62
CA SER A 7 6.02 -33.09 8.78
C SER A 7 4.87 -33.83 9.50
N GLY A 8 3.88 -34.29 8.73
CA GLY A 8 2.70 -35.01 9.24
C GLY A 8 1.37 -34.52 8.68
N ARG A 9 0.27 -35.17 9.11
CA ARG A 9 -1.11 -34.80 8.75
C ARG A 9 -1.58 -33.60 9.57
N VAL A 10 -2.27 -32.67 8.89
CA VAL A 10 -2.86 -31.48 9.50
C VAL A 10 -4.32 -31.77 9.82
N TYR A 11 -4.69 -31.51 11.06
CA TYR A 11 -6.03 -31.62 11.63
C TYR A 11 -6.42 -30.28 12.29
N PRO A 12 -7.71 -29.97 12.46
CA PRO A 12 -8.14 -28.70 13.07
C PRO A 12 -7.51 -28.43 14.45
N TRP A 13 -7.38 -29.46 15.29
CA TRP A 13 -6.83 -29.35 16.65
C TRP A 13 -5.29 -29.32 16.73
N ASN A 14 -4.57 -29.63 15.66
CA ASN A 14 -3.10 -29.56 15.61
C ASN A 14 -2.57 -28.50 14.63
N PHE A 15 -3.46 -27.67 14.10
CA PHE A 15 -3.17 -26.69 13.05
C PHE A 15 -2.08 -25.69 13.45
N GLU A 16 -2.18 -25.08 14.63
CA GLU A 16 -1.20 -24.10 15.12
C GLU A 16 0.19 -24.69 15.36
N LYS A 17 0.25 -25.99 15.69
CA LYS A 17 1.50 -26.72 15.92
C LYS A 17 2.18 -27.09 14.60
N LYS A 18 1.40 -27.51 13.60
CA LYS A 18 1.93 -27.99 12.32
C LYS A 18 2.15 -26.88 11.28
N ILE A 19 1.39 -25.79 11.35
CA ILE A 19 1.44 -24.69 10.38
C ILE A 19 1.91 -23.41 11.07
N ASP A 20 2.81 -22.71 10.40
CA ASP A 20 3.19 -21.36 10.80
C ASP A 20 2.14 -20.37 10.30
N ILE A 21 1.20 -20.01 11.17
CA ILE A 21 0.10 -19.09 10.83
C ILE A 21 0.64 -17.73 10.39
N LYS A 22 1.64 -17.17 11.09
CA LYS A 22 2.20 -15.86 10.77
C LYS A 22 2.84 -15.87 9.40
N LYS A 23 3.78 -16.79 9.16
CA LYS A 23 4.49 -16.87 7.89
C LYS A 23 3.58 -17.28 6.73
N SER A 24 2.59 -18.14 6.99
CA SER A 24 1.57 -18.48 6.00
C SER A 24 0.70 -17.29 5.64
N SER A 25 0.34 -16.46 6.62
CA SER A 25 -0.48 -15.26 6.40
C SER A 25 0.28 -14.20 5.61
N GLU A 26 1.56 -13.97 5.92
CA GLU A 26 2.43 -13.06 5.19
C GLU A 26 2.60 -13.50 3.73
N ASN A 27 2.88 -14.79 3.50
CA ASN A 27 2.98 -15.34 2.15
C ASN A 27 1.65 -15.30 1.39
N PHE A 28 0.54 -15.50 2.10
CA PHE A 28 -0.78 -15.44 1.49
C PHE A 28 -1.07 -14.03 0.98
N ILE A 29 -0.83 -13.00 1.80
CA ILE A 29 -1.00 -11.61 1.39
C ILE A 29 0.00 -11.24 0.30
N SER A 30 1.27 -11.58 0.44
CA SER A 30 2.33 -11.24 -0.54
C SER A 30 2.05 -11.81 -1.93
N ASN A 31 1.50 -13.02 -2.02
CA ASN A 31 1.13 -13.64 -3.29
C ASN A 31 -0.11 -13.00 -3.95
N LEU A 32 -0.91 -12.26 -3.19
CA LEU A 32 -2.12 -11.59 -3.70
C LEU A 32 -1.88 -10.10 -4.00
N ILE A 33 -0.79 -9.53 -3.51
CA ILE A 33 -0.42 -8.14 -3.80
C ILE A 33 -0.03 -8.03 -5.27
N SER A 34 -0.59 -7.05 -5.97
CA SER A 34 -0.23 -6.77 -7.35
C SER A 34 1.18 -6.21 -7.47
N HIS A 35 1.80 -6.42 -8.62
CA HIS A 35 3.09 -5.83 -8.95
C HIS A 35 2.92 -4.46 -9.61
N CYS A 36 3.92 -3.62 -9.43
CA CYS A 36 3.99 -2.31 -10.06
C CYS A 36 4.11 -2.48 -11.59
N THR A 37 3.32 -1.71 -12.34
CA THR A 37 3.39 -1.72 -13.82
C THR A 37 4.62 -0.99 -14.36
N TYR A 38 5.20 -0.08 -13.58
CA TYR A 38 6.34 0.75 -14.00
C TYR A 38 7.70 0.22 -13.52
N LEU A 39 7.71 -0.54 -12.42
CA LEU A 39 8.92 -1.07 -11.80
C LEU A 39 8.82 -2.60 -11.75
N ASN A 40 9.51 -3.26 -12.68
CA ASN A 40 9.54 -4.71 -12.74
C ASN A 40 10.17 -5.29 -11.47
N GLY A 41 9.45 -6.20 -10.81
CA GLY A 41 9.91 -6.89 -9.61
C GLY A 41 9.47 -6.23 -8.29
N GLU A 42 8.90 -5.02 -8.33
CA GLU A 42 8.42 -4.32 -7.15
C GLU A 42 6.92 -4.55 -6.93
N SER A 43 6.51 -4.70 -5.67
CA SER A 43 5.10 -4.78 -5.27
C SER A 43 4.48 -3.39 -5.09
N VAL A 44 3.16 -3.28 -5.24
CA VAL A 44 2.46 -2.01 -5.00
C VAL A 44 2.44 -1.62 -3.52
N LEU A 45 2.35 -0.31 -3.27
CA LEU A 45 2.14 0.21 -1.93
C LEU A 45 0.71 -0.06 -1.41
N PRO A 46 0.53 -0.18 -0.08
CA PRO A 46 -0.80 -0.20 0.52
C PRO A 46 -1.59 1.06 0.16
N LYS A 47 -2.89 0.90 -0.10
CA LYS A 47 -3.79 2.01 -0.45
C LYS A 47 -3.87 3.10 0.62
N ASN A 48 -3.72 2.73 1.90
CA ASN A 48 -3.73 3.67 3.03
C ASN A 48 -2.31 4.03 3.48
N SER A 49 -1.31 3.87 2.61
CA SER A 49 0.03 4.36 2.88
C SER A 49 0.02 5.88 2.79
N LEU A 50 0.59 6.55 3.80
CA LEU A 50 0.71 8.02 3.81
C LEU A 50 1.41 8.56 2.56
N LEU A 51 2.36 7.79 2.01
CA LEU A 51 3.05 8.16 0.77
C LEU A 51 2.13 8.07 -0.45
N TYR A 52 1.29 7.04 -0.51
CA TYR A 52 0.32 6.87 -1.58
C TYR A 52 -0.77 7.96 -1.50
N GLU A 53 -1.30 8.23 -0.31
CA GLU A 53 -2.27 9.30 -0.08
C GLU A 53 -1.70 10.67 -0.47
N LYS A 54 -0.45 10.97 -0.07
CA LYS A 54 0.25 12.19 -0.49
C LYS A 54 0.40 12.29 -2.01
N PHE A 55 0.80 11.20 -2.66
CA PHE A 55 0.93 11.15 -4.12
C PHE A 55 -0.41 11.44 -4.80
N MET A 56 -1.49 10.82 -4.34
CA MET A 56 -2.85 11.00 -4.88
C MET A 56 -3.30 12.46 -4.80
N VAL A 57 -3.16 13.08 -3.62
CA VAL A 57 -3.51 14.49 -3.42
C VAL A 57 -2.71 15.40 -4.35
N LEU A 58 -1.40 15.21 -4.45
CA LEU A 58 -0.57 16.04 -5.32
C LEU A 58 -0.89 15.82 -6.81
N ASN A 59 -1.25 14.60 -7.19
CA ASN A 59 -1.68 14.28 -8.54
C ASN A 59 -2.99 15.00 -8.90
N GLU A 60 -3.95 15.08 -7.98
CA GLU A 60 -5.19 15.85 -8.15
C GLU A 60 -4.91 17.36 -8.23
N LEU A 61 -4.09 17.90 -7.31
CA LEU A 61 -3.72 19.32 -7.31
C LEU A 61 -2.96 19.74 -8.58
N ASN A 62 -2.26 18.80 -9.24
CA ASN A 62 -1.57 19.08 -10.50
C ASN A 62 -2.53 19.36 -11.66
N ASN A 63 -3.73 18.80 -11.63
CA ASN A 63 -4.76 19.00 -12.65
C ASN A 63 -5.62 20.25 -12.39
N LEU A 64 -5.52 20.85 -11.19
CA LEU A 64 -6.28 22.04 -10.83
C LEU A 64 -5.86 23.25 -11.67
N LYS A 65 -6.84 23.92 -12.26
CA LYS A 65 -6.69 25.18 -12.97
C LYS A 65 -7.63 26.22 -12.37
N VAL A 66 -7.12 27.42 -12.13
CA VAL A 66 -7.90 28.56 -11.66
C VAL A 66 -7.98 29.55 -12.82
N ASN A 67 -9.18 29.88 -13.28
CA ASN A 67 -9.40 30.73 -14.46
C ASN A 67 -8.58 30.25 -15.68
N GLU A 68 -8.63 28.93 -15.94
CA GLU A 68 -7.89 28.25 -17.01
C GLU A 68 -6.35 28.25 -16.87
N GLN A 69 -5.80 28.92 -15.87
CA GLN A 69 -4.38 28.97 -15.59
C GLN A 69 -3.96 27.89 -14.58
N LYS A 70 -2.80 27.28 -14.82
CA LYS A 70 -2.22 26.32 -13.87
C LYS A 70 -1.74 27.06 -12.62
N ILE A 71 -1.98 26.48 -11.45
CA ILE A 71 -1.48 27.02 -10.18
C ILE A 71 0.03 26.80 -10.02
N SER A 72 0.69 27.72 -9.31
CA SER A 72 2.13 27.62 -9.03
C SER A 72 2.44 26.45 -8.08
N VAL A 73 3.71 26.02 -8.07
CA VAL A 73 4.19 24.95 -7.19
C VAL A 73 4.08 25.36 -5.72
N GLU A 74 4.37 26.62 -5.41
CA GLU A 74 4.26 27.18 -4.06
C GLU A 74 2.84 27.08 -3.53
N THR A 75 1.84 27.47 -4.33
CA THR A 75 0.42 27.37 -3.96
C THR A 75 -0.01 25.92 -3.73
N LYS A 76 0.50 24.95 -4.51
CA LYS A 76 0.23 23.52 -4.31
C LYS A 76 0.75 23.02 -2.96
N GLN A 77 1.99 23.38 -2.63
CA GLN A 77 2.60 23.01 -1.35
C GLN A 77 1.87 23.66 -0.17
N ASP A 78 1.46 24.92 -0.32
CA ASP A 78 0.68 25.63 0.68
C ASP A 78 -0.68 24.97 0.94
N ILE A 79 -1.41 24.59 -0.11
CA ILE A 79 -2.68 23.87 0.01
C ILE A 79 -2.48 22.55 0.77
N TYR A 80 -1.48 21.77 0.37
CA TYR A 80 -1.19 20.49 1.02
C TYR A 80 -0.85 20.67 2.52
N ASN A 81 0.10 21.54 2.84
CA ASN A 81 0.60 21.72 4.21
C ASN A 81 -0.44 22.41 5.12
N LYS A 82 -1.18 23.41 4.62
CA LYS A 82 -2.08 24.23 5.44
C LYS A 82 -3.48 23.65 5.57
N LEU A 83 -3.96 22.87 4.60
CA LEU A 83 -5.34 22.34 4.60
C LEU A 83 -5.41 20.84 4.85
N LEU A 84 -4.46 20.06 4.32
CA LEU A 84 -4.54 18.59 4.35
C LEU A 84 -3.60 17.94 5.36
N GLN A 85 -2.49 18.60 5.71
CA GLN A 85 -1.57 18.12 6.74
C GLN A 85 -1.91 18.64 8.16
N LYS A 86 -2.98 19.41 8.32
CA LYS A 86 -3.39 19.89 9.63
C LYS A 86 -3.80 18.71 10.53
N ARG A 87 -3.19 18.68 11.71
CA ARG A 87 -3.60 17.83 12.84
C ARG A 87 -4.84 18.38 13.52
#